data_AF-A0A7C4PNF9-F1
#
_entry.id   AF-A0A7C4PNF9-F1
#
_cell.length_a   1.000
_cell.length_b   1.000
_cell.length_c   1.000
_cell.angle_alpha   90.00
_cell.angle_beta   90.00
_cell.angle_gamma   90.00
#
_symmetry.space_group_name_H-M   'P 1'
#
loop_
_entity.id
_entity.type
_entity.pdbx_description
1 polymer ?
#
loop_
_entity_poly.entity_id
_entity_poly.type
_entity_poly.pdbx_seq_one_letter_code
_entity_poly.pdbx_strand_id
1 'polypeptide(L)'
;MHVHFHRVAVVAALLLMMPAVSKAAQGSRPVAEWGSFEPNLPVVFLNCTNAISRERAVPATLRMVYPAGRPEKLTNTLLLQLRYHGASSLGFPKKSYKLSLSNAVPLLGMSRKTGWVLNAAYIDRSLMRHKLSYDLFRSFSAQGAVRYAADSRFVEVYLNQRYQGVYLLMERVDRQL
;
A
#
# COMPACT_ATOMS: atom_id res chain seq x y z
N MET A 1 47.36 60.85 36.17
CA MET A 1 46.35 61.90 36.02
C MET A 1 45.16 61.29 35.31
N HIS A 2 44.05 61.06 36.03
CA HIS A 2 42.64 60.93 35.59
C HIS A 2 42.35 60.09 34.31
N VAL A 3 41.49 59.07 34.27
CA VAL A 3 40.12 58.95 34.82
C VAL A 3 39.72 57.47 34.97
N HIS A 4 39.01 57.18 36.05
CA HIS A 4 38.32 55.93 36.40
C HIS A 4 36.88 55.88 35.82
N PHE A 5 36.42 54.68 35.45
CA PHE A 5 35.03 54.13 35.50
C PHE A 5 33.90 54.91 34.76
N HIS A 6 32.90 54.31 34.10
CA HIS A 6 31.96 53.25 34.49
C HIS A 6 31.04 53.01 33.26
N ARG A 7 30.73 51.78 32.82
CA ARG A 7 29.39 51.12 32.87
C ARG A 7 29.43 49.92 31.90
N VAL A 8 29.46 48.68 32.40
CA VAL A 8 28.31 47.76 32.50
C VAL A 8 27.49 47.61 31.19
N ALA A 9 27.70 46.51 30.48
CA ALA A 9 26.63 45.71 29.87
C ALA A 9 27.17 44.31 29.50
N VAL A 10 26.85 43.37 30.38
CA VAL A 10 26.90 41.92 30.18
C VAL A 10 25.93 41.56 29.05
N VAL A 11 26.36 40.79 28.04
CA VAL A 11 25.44 39.98 27.25
C VAL A 11 25.97 38.56 27.22
N ALA A 12 25.24 37.74 27.96
CA ALA A 12 25.46 36.34 28.25
C ALA A 12 25.47 35.47 26.98
N ALA A 13 26.47 34.59 26.91
CA ALA A 13 26.36 33.35 26.18
C ALA A 13 25.30 32.48 26.87
N LEU A 14 24.14 32.33 26.23
CA LEU A 14 23.09 31.42 26.69
C LEU A 14 22.70 30.51 25.53
N LEU A 15 23.30 29.32 25.55
CA LEU A 15 22.91 28.16 24.77
C LEU A 15 21.54 27.70 25.30
N LEU A 16 20.44 28.12 24.68
CA LEU A 16 19.10 27.61 24.99
C LEU A 16 18.26 27.35 23.73
N MET A 17 18.04 26.06 23.52
CA MET A 17 16.77 25.45 23.11
C MET A 17 16.19 25.89 21.76
N MET A 18 16.48 25.09 20.74
CA MET A 18 15.63 24.98 19.55
C MET A 18 14.21 24.58 19.99
N PRO A 19 13.14 25.25 19.52
CA PRO A 19 11.80 24.72 19.72
C PRO A 19 11.61 23.51 18.81
N ALA A 20 11.65 22.32 19.41
CA ALA A 20 11.14 21.10 18.81
C ALA A 20 9.61 21.20 18.68
N VAL A 21 9.13 21.65 17.53
CA VAL A 21 7.73 21.43 17.15
C VAL A 21 7.65 20.01 16.57
N SER A 22 7.39 19.05 17.47
CA SER A 22 7.02 17.69 17.10
C SER A 22 5.65 17.72 16.42
N LYS A 23 5.65 17.61 15.09
CA LYS A 23 4.46 17.21 14.35
C LYS A 23 4.34 15.70 14.53
N ALA A 24 3.33 15.26 15.29
CA ALA A 24 3.02 13.85 15.51
C ALA A 24 3.15 13.06 14.21
N ALA A 25 4.24 12.31 14.08
CA ALA A 25 4.44 11.37 13.00
C ALA A 25 3.51 10.19 13.29
N GLN A 26 2.36 10.18 12.61
CA GLN A 26 1.56 8.96 12.50
C GLN A 26 2.46 7.86 11.94
N GLY A 27 2.66 6.84 12.77
CA GLY A 27 3.76 5.88 12.69
C GLY A 27 3.94 5.28 11.30
N SER A 28 5.06 5.60 10.67
CA SER A 28 5.62 4.81 9.58
C SER A 28 7.04 4.46 9.99
N ARG A 29 7.21 3.27 10.58
CA ARG A 29 8.53 2.71 10.82
C ARG A 29 9.02 2.12 9.50
N PRO A 30 10.21 2.49 9.01
CA PRO A 30 10.78 1.88 7.81
C PRO A 30 10.89 0.37 8.00
N VAL A 31 10.60 -0.41 6.95
CA VAL A 31 10.53 -1.89 6.96
C VAL A 31 11.79 -2.54 7.54
N ALA A 32 12.94 -1.86 7.47
CA ALA A 32 14.23 -2.33 7.97
C ALA A 32 14.38 -2.27 9.50
N GLU A 33 13.54 -1.50 10.22
CA GLU A 33 13.59 -1.39 11.69
C GLU A 33 12.65 -2.34 12.42
N TRP A 34 11.93 -3.15 11.66
CA TRP A 34 11.10 -4.19 12.21
C TRP A 34 12.07 -5.33 12.52
N GLY A 35 12.14 -5.81 13.76
CA GLY A 35 12.88 -7.03 14.09
C GLY A 35 12.32 -8.24 13.31
N SER A 36 12.31 -9.43 13.91
CA SER A 36 11.64 -10.60 13.32
C SER A 36 10.11 -10.47 13.32
N PHE A 37 9.55 -9.45 12.65
CA PHE A 37 8.12 -9.30 12.44
C PHE A 37 7.69 -10.19 11.27
N GLU A 38 6.95 -11.24 11.61
CA GLU A 38 6.30 -12.10 10.63
C GLU A 38 4.88 -11.57 10.39
N PRO A 39 4.57 -11.06 9.18
CA PRO A 39 3.23 -10.54 8.92
C PRO A 39 2.23 -11.69 8.81
N ASN A 40 1.03 -11.55 9.38
CA ASN A 40 -0.04 -12.56 9.26
C ASN A 40 -0.69 -12.56 7.87
N LEU A 41 -0.55 -11.46 7.13
CA LEU A 41 -1.03 -11.31 5.75
C LEU A 41 0.15 -11.04 4.82
N PRO A 42 0.07 -11.41 3.54
CA PRO A 42 1.04 -10.94 2.56
C PRO A 42 1.06 -9.40 2.51
N VAL A 43 2.26 -8.83 2.39
CA VAL A 43 2.48 -7.38 2.36
C VAL A 43 2.90 -6.95 0.97
N VAL A 44 2.21 -5.95 0.43
CA VAL A 44 2.47 -5.33 -0.87
C VAL A 44 3.11 -3.97 -0.66
N PHE A 45 4.34 -3.81 -1.16
CA PHE A 45 5.06 -2.55 -1.20
C PHE A 45 4.96 -1.95 -2.60
N LEU A 46 4.28 -0.81 -2.69
CA LEU A 46 4.23 0.04 -3.87
C LEU A 46 5.15 1.23 -3.69
N ASN A 47 5.96 1.54 -4.72
CA ASN A 47 6.70 2.80 -4.77
C ASN A 47 6.45 3.50 -6.11
N CYS A 48 6.22 4.81 -6.06
CA CYS A 48 6.10 5.68 -7.22
C CYS A 48 6.52 7.11 -6.88
N THR A 49 7.18 7.78 -7.83
CA THR A 49 7.63 9.18 -7.65
C THR A 49 6.53 10.18 -8.00
N ASN A 50 5.70 9.83 -8.98
CA ASN A 50 4.68 10.73 -9.52
C ASN A 50 3.38 10.66 -8.70
N ALA A 51 2.66 11.78 -8.67
CA ALA A 51 1.32 11.84 -8.07
C ALA A 51 0.36 10.90 -8.80
N ILE A 52 -0.35 10.07 -8.04
CA ILE A 52 -1.35 9.13 -8.57
C ILE A 52 -2.64 9.90 -8.85
N SER A 53 -3.24 9.70 -10.02
CA SER A 53 -4.57 10.21 -10.35
C SER A 53 -5.48 9.10 -10.90
N ARG A 54 -6.72 9.45 -11.21
CA ARG A 54 -7.67 8.53 -11.87
C ARG A 54 -7.38 8.43 -13.37
N GLU A 55 -7.05 9.57 -13.98
CA GLU A 55 -6.98 9.78 -15.42
C GLU A 55 -5.67 9.23 -15.98
N ARG A 56 -4.56 9.46 -15.27
CA ARG A 56 -3.21 9.14 -15.74
C ARG A 56 -2.60 8.05 -14.89
N ALA A 57 -2.17 6.98 -15.55
CA ALA A 57 -1.35 5.97 -14.90
C ALA A 57 0.10 6.44 -14.78
N VAL A 58 0.73 6.10 -13.66
CA VAL A 58 2.11 6.44 -13.37
C VAL A 58 2.97 5.18 -13.26
N PRO A 59 4.22 5.22 -13.72
CA PRO A 59 5.16 4.13 -13.48
C PRO A 59 5.34 3.92 -11.97
N ALA A 60 5.32 2.66 -11.55
CA ALA A 60 5.53 2.26 -10.17
C ALA A 60 6.19 0.88 -10.10
N THR A 61 6.70 0.55 -8.92
CA THR A 61 7.26 -0.75 -8.61
C THR A 61 6.42 -1.47 -7.56
N LEU A 62 6.28 -2.79 -7.69
CA LEU A 62 5.67 -3.65 -6.68
C LEU A 62 6.68 -4.67 -6.16
N ARG A 63 6.77 -4.78 -4.84
CA ARG A 63 7.45 -5.87 -4.14
C ARG A 63 6.48 -6.52 -3.18
N MET A 64 6.54 -7.84 -3.05
CA MET A 64 5.68 -8.59 -2.16
C MET A 64 6.51 -9.33 -1.11
N VAL A 65 6.01 -9.37 0.13
CA VAL A 65 6.55 -10.16 1.24
C VAL A 65 5.46 -11.10 1.71
N TYR A 66 5.82 -12.36 1.93
CA TYR A 66 4.90 -13.42 2.31
C TYR A 66 5.08 -13.74 3.81
N PRO A 67 4.01 -14.18 4.49
CA PRO A 67 4.13 -14.78 5.83
C PRO A 67 5.09 -15.98 5.82
N ALA A 68 5.72 -16.25 6.96
CA ALA A 68 6.54 -17.45 7.15
C ALA A 68 5.73 -18.73 6.86
N GLY A 69 6.39 -19.76 6.30
CA GLY A 69 5.74 -21.04 5.97
C GLY A 69 5.03 -21.11 4.61
N ARG A 70 5.04 -20.04 3.79
CA ARG A 70 4.57 -20.13 2.39
C ARG A 70 5.74 -20.24 1.39
N PRO A 71 5.85 -21.33 0.61
CA PRO A 71 6.99 -21.61 -0.26
C PRO A 71 6.95 -20.86 -1.61
N GLU A 72 6.54 -19.59 -1.66
CA GLU A 72 6.67 -18.79 -2.89
C GLU A 72 7.81 -17.78 -2.78
N LYS A 73 8.92 -18.11 -3.45
CA LYS A 73 10.11 -17.27 -3.56
C LYS A 73 10.03 -16.47 -4.85
N LEU A 74 9.60 -15.22 -4.81
CA LEU A 74 9.89 -14.24 -5.86
C LEU A 74 9.90 -12.82 -5.26
N THR A 75 11.10 -12.31 -4.98
CA THR A 75 11.39 -10.96 -4.47
C THR A 75 11.88 -10.04 -5.59
N ASN A 76 11.64 -10.39 -6.86
CA ASN A 76 11.96 -9.47 -7.94
C ASN A 76 10.93 -8.35 -7.96
N THR A 77 11.43 -7.13 -7.88
CA THR A 77 10.65 -5.90 -8.05
C THR A 77 9.95 -5.94 -9.41
N LEU A 78 8.61 -5.94 -9.39
CA LEU A 78 7.79 -5.92 -10.60
C LEU A 78 7.56 -4.48 -11.05
N LEU A 79 7.69 -4.23 -12.35
CA LEU A 79 7.34 -2.95 -12.97
C LEU A 79 5.85 -2.94 -13.35
N LEU A 80 5.18 -1.82 -13.06
CA LEU A 80 3.77 -1.66 -13.34
C LEU A 80 3.37 -0.20 -13.61
N GLN A 81 2.17 -0.02 -14.13
CA GLN A 81 1.46 1.25 -14.19
C GLN A 81 0.39 1.30 -13.11
N LEU A 82 0.42 2.35 -12.29
CA LEU A 82 -0.43 2.56 -11.11
C LEU A 82 -1.38 3.72 -11.35
N ARG A 83 -2.65 3.56 -10.99
CA ARG A 83 -3.63 4.66 -10.94
C ARG A 83 -4.71 4.39 -9.90
N TYR A 84 -5.50 5.40 -9.54
CA TYR A 84 -6.68 5.16 -8.71
C TYR A 84 -7.71 4.30 -9.45
N HIS A 85 -8.42 3.48 -8.67
CA HIS A 85 -9.49 2.62 -9.16
C HIS A 85 -10.82 2.99 -8.50
N GLY A 86 -11.90 2.93 -9.29
CA GLY A 86 -13.25 3.19 -8.84
C GLY A 86 -13.91 4.36 -9.56
N ALA A 87 -15.12 4.68 -9.11
CA ALA A 87 -15.91 5.83 -9.56
C ALA A 87 -16.30 6.66 -8.33
N SER A 88 -17.46 6.39 -7.72
CA SER A 88 -17.88 7.05 -6.47
C SER A 88 -16.87 6.85 -5.33
N SER A 89 -16.23 5.68 -5.28
CA SER A 89 -15.21 5.38 -4.27
C SER A 89 -13.95 6.24 -4.34
N LEU A 90 -13.73 6.97 -5.44
CA LEU A 90 -12.66 7.96 -5.52
C LEU A 90 -12.87 9.13 -4.55
N GLY A 91 -14.10 9.37 -4.08
CA GLY A 91 -14.37 10.38 -3.04
C GLY A 91 -13.92 9.96 -1.65
N PHE A 92 -13.64 8.67 -1.40
CA PHE A 92 -13.29 8.18 -0.07
C PHE A 92 -11.84 8.48 0.32
N PRO A 93 -11.53 8.68 1.61
CA PRO A 93 -10.17 8.93 2.08
C PRO A 93 -9.18 7.83 1.67
N LYS A 94 -9.58 6.56 1.82
CA LYS A 94 -8.77 5.40 1.44
C LYS A 94 -9.03 5.03 -0.01
N LYS A 95 -8.01 5.20 -0.85
CA LYS A 95 -8.11 4.95 -2.30
C LYS A 95 -7.88 3.49 -2.63
N SER A 96 -8.64 2.98 -3.60
CA SER A 96 -8.34 1.73 -4.30
C SER A 96 -7.37 2.00 -5.45
N TYR A 97 -6.57 1.00 -5.80
CA TYR A 97 -5.55 1.13 -6.84
C TYR A 97 -5.77 0.10 -7.95
N LYS A 98 -5.59 0.53 -9.21
CA LYS A 98 -5.47 -0.35 -10.35
C LYS A 98 -3.99 -0.54 -10.65
N LEU A 99 -3.58 -1.80 -10.77
CA LEU A 99 -2.23 -2.19 -11.13
C LEU A 99 -2.27 -2.81 -12.54
N SER A 100 -1.43 -2.31 -13.43
CA SER A 100 -1.21 -2.91 -14.75
C SER A 100 0.27 -3.31 -14.86
N LEU A 101 0.57 -4.58 -14.60
CA LEU A 101 1.92 -5.14 -14.70
C LEU A 101 2.37 -5.21 -16.16
N SER A 102 3.67 -5.06 -16.39
CA SER A 102 4.25 -5.20 -17.73
C SER A 102 4.13 -6.62 -18.29
N ASN A 103 4.11 -7.64 -17.42
CA ASN A 103 3.98 -9.05 -17.78
C ASN A 103 2.91 -9.73 -16.92
N ALA A 104 2.33 -10.83 -17.43
CA ALA A 104 1.36 -11.61 -16.67
C ALA A 104 2.07 -12.41 -15.57
N VAL A 105 1.76 -12.11 -14.30
CA VAL A 105 2.38 -12.73 -13.13
C VAL A 105 1.28 -13.37 -12.28
N PRO A 106 1.44 -14.59 -11.76
CA PRO A 106 0.53 -15.15 -10.78
C PRO A 106 0.85 -14.56 -9.41
N LEU A 107 -0.01 -13.71 -8.88
CA LEU A 107 0.18 -13.13 -7.55
C LEU A 107 -0.53 -14.00 -6.50
N LEU A 108 0.18 -14.41 -5.44
CA LEU A 108 -0.38 -15.14 -4.30
C LEU A 108 -1.11 -16.45 -4.69
N GLY A 109 -0.55 -17.19 -5.64
CA GLY A 109 -1.13 -18.43 -6.17
C GLY A 109 -2.43 -18.26 -7.00
N MET A 110 -2.79 -17.02 -7.38
CA MET A 110 -3.91 -16.75 -8.29
C MET A 110 -3.49 -16.86 -9.77
N SER A 111 -4.44 -16.81 -10.70
CA SER A 111 -4.17 -16.97 -12.13
C SER A 111 -3.21 -15.90 -12.65
N ARG A 112 -2.43 -16.23 -13.68
CA ARG A 112 -1.52 -15.26 -14.30
C ARG A 112 -2.33 -14.14 -14.95
N LYS A 113 -2.17 -12.91 -14.44
CA LYS A 113 -2.82 -11.71 -14.99
C LYS A 113 -1.84 -10.54 -15.06
N THR A 114 -2.03 -9.68 -16.05
CA THR A 114 -1.37 -8.37 -16.11
C THR A 114 -2.14 -7.33 -15.29
N GLY A 115 -3.45 -7.51 -15.14
CA GLY A 115 -4.34 -6.59 -14.45
C GLY A 115 -4.71 -7.04 -13.05
N TRP A 116 -4.45 -6.19 -12.07
CA TRP A 116 -4.84 -6.41 -10.68
C TRP A 116 -5.52 -5.17 -10.10
N VAL A 117 -6.29 -5.36 -9.04
CA VAL A 117 -6.91 -4.29 -8.26
C VAL A 117 -6.60 -4.49 -6.79
N LEU A 118 -6.12 -3.44 -6.13
CA LEU A 118 -6.11 -3.34 -4.67
C LEU A 118 -7.37 -2.59 -4.26
N ASN A 119 -8.38 -3.34 -3.81
CA ASN A 119 -9.65 -2.77 -3.38
C ASN A 119 -9.60 -2.38 -1.91
N ALA A 120 -9.79 -1.09 -1.63
CA ALA A 120 -9.78 -0.54 -0.28
C ALA A 120 -10.96 -1.01 0.58
N ALA A 121 -12.05 -1.43 -0.07
CA ALA A 121 -13.32 -1.83 0.56
C ALA A 121 -13.79 -0.85 1.66
N TYR A 122 -13.56 0.46 1.45
CA TYR A 122 -13.63 1.46 2.53
C TYR A 122 -14.99 1.55 3.23
N ILE A 123 -16.09 1.49 2.49
CA ILE A 123 -17.45 1.53 3.05
C ILE A 123 -17.89 0.18 3.64
N ASP A 124 -17.18 -0.89 3.30
CA ASP A 124 -17.47 -2.23 3.78
C ASP A 124 -16.78 -2.44 5.12
N ARG A 125 -17.54 -2.26 6.21
CA ARG A 125 -17.03 -2.45 7.58
C ARG A 125 -16.48 -3.85 7.85
N SER A 126 -16.91 -4.88 7.12
CA SER A 126 -16.36 -6.22 7.28
C SER A 126 -15.15 -6.48 6.38
N LEU A 127 -14.92 -5.65 5.35
CA LEU A 127 -13.97 -5.87 4.25
C LEU A 127 -14.21 -7.15 3.43
N MET A 128 -15.21 -7.96 3.79
CA MET A 128 -15.37 -9.34 3.33
C MET A 128 -16.43 -9.49 2.23
N ARG A 129 -17.32 -8.50 2.01
CA ARG A 129 -18.48 -8.69 1.14
C ARG A 129 -18.08 -9.05 -0.29
N HIS A 130 -17.05 -8.40 -0.83
CA HIS A 130 -16.55 -8.74 -2.16
C HIS A 130 -16.02 -10.18 -2.21
N LYS A 131 -15.11 -10.52 -1.30
CA LYS A 131 -14.49 -11.85 -1.27
C LYS A 131 -15.53 -12.95 -1.09
N LEU A 132 -16.41 -12.80 -0.09
CA LEU A 132 -17.45 -13.77 0.21
C LEU A 132 -18.38 -14.00 -1.00
N SER A 133 -18.84 -12.93 -1.64
CA SER A 133 -19.72 -13.05 -2.80
C SER A 133 -19.04 -13.72 -3.99
N TYR A 134 -17.77 -13.39 -4.30
CA TYR A 134 -17.05 -14.03 -5.40
C TYR A 134 -16.72 -15.49 -5.11
N ASP A 135 -16.26 -15.80 -3.89
CA ASP A 135 -15.96 -17.16 -3.47
C ASP A 135 -17.23 -18.02 -3.49
N LEU A 136 -18.36 -17.50 -2.99
CA LEU A 136 -19.65 -18.16 -3.04
C LEU A 136 -20.10 -18.42 -4.48
N PHE A 137 -20.03 -17.43 -5.37
CA PHE A 137 -20.40 -17.61 -6.77
C PHE A 137 -19.57 -18.69 -7.47
N ARG A 138 -18.24 -18.71 -7.23
CA ARG A 138 -17.37 -19.76 -7.77
C ARG A 138 -17.70 -21.13 -7.20
N SER A 139 -18.14 -21.22 -5.95
CA SER A 139 -18.52 -22.49 -5.31
C SER A 139 -19.72 -23.17 -5.98
N PHE A 140 -20.57 -22.43 -6.69
CA PHE A 140 -21.67 -22.97 -7.50
C PHE A 140 -21.24 -23.48 -8.88
N SER A 141 -19.93 -23.56 -9.16
CA SER A 141 -19.44 -24.18 -10.40
C SER A 141 -19.77 -25.67 -10.43
N ALA A 142 -20.25 -26.13 -11.58
CA ALA A 142 -20.51 -27.55 -11.83
C ALA A 142 -19.77 -28.01 -13.09
N GLN A 143 -19.71 -29.32 -13.32
CA GLN A 143 -19.11 -29.88 -14.52
C GLN A 143 -19.81 -29.32 -15.78
N GLY A 144 -19.03 -28.74 -16.69
CA GLY A 144 -19.57 -28.09 -17.91
C GLY A 144 -20.19 -26.70 -17.68
N ALA A 145 -20.27 -26.21 -16.43
CA ALA A 145 -20.85 -24.91 -16.08
C ALA A 145 -20.00 -24.19 -15.02
N VAL A 146 -18.80 -23.77 -15.42
CA VAL A 146 -17.87 -23.04 -14.54
C VAL A 146 -18.35 -21.61 -14.32
N ARG A 147 -18.42 -21.19 -13.07
CA ARG A 147 -18.81 -19.83 -12.66
C ARG A 147 -17.56 -18.99 -12.44
N TYR A 148 -17.30 -18.07 -13.36
CA TYR A 148 -16.13 -17.19 -13.26
C TYR A 148 -16.43 -15.93 -12.43
N ALA A 149 -15.63 -15.71 -11.40
CA ALA A 149 -15.57 -14.45 -10.65
C ALA A 149 -14.13 -14.23 -10.16
N ALA A 150 -13.74 -12.96 -10.01
CA ALA A 150 -12.37 -12.59 -9.66
C ALA A 150 -11.86 -13.32 -8.41
N ASP A 151 -10.73 -14.02 -8.54
CA ASP A 151 -10.04 -14.55 -7.36
C ASP A 151 -9.41 -13.41 -6.55
N SER A 152 -9.30 -13.59 -5.24
CA SER A 152 -8.84 -12.55 -4.33
C SER A 152 -8.18 -13.02 -3.04
N ARG A 153 -7.24 -12.22 -2.53
CA ARG A 153 -6.50 -12.45 -1.28
C ARG A 153 -6.42 -11.15 -0.47
N PHE A 154 -6.58 -11.25 0.85
CA PHE A 154 -6.32 -10.11 1.73
C PHE A 154 -4.82 -9.84 1.81
N VAL A 155 -4.44 -8.57 1.74
CA VAL A 155 -3.06 -8.11 1.79
C VAL A 155 -2.95 -6.83 2.60
N GLU A 156 -1.78 -6.57 3.14
CA GLU A 156 -1.42 -5.25 3.65
C GLU A 156 -0.74 -4.43 2.57
N VAL A 157 -0.94 -3.11 2.56
CA VAL A 157 -0.35 -2.23 1.53
C VAL A 157 0.48 -1.13 2.17
N TYR A 158 1.69 -0.96 1.64
CA TYR A 158 2.54 0.20 1.86
C TYR A 158 2.69 0.95 0.54
N LEU A 159 2.47 2.26 0.55
CA LEU A 159 2.74 3.15 -0.58
C LEU A 159 3.80 4.16 -0.17
N ASN A 160 4.95 4.17 -0.87
CA ASN A 160 6.08 5.04 -0.55
C ASN A 160 6.45 4.96 0.95
N GLN A 161 6.59 3.72 1.45
CA GLN A 161 6.89 3.40 2.86
C GLN A 161 5.82 3.77 3.88
N ARG A 162 4.67 4.33 3.47
CA ARG A 162 3.55 4.65 4.36
C ARG A 162 2.51 3.55 4.33
N TYR A 163 2.15 3.02 5.49
CA TYR A 163 1.10 2.03 5.64
C TYR A 163 -0.26 2.61 5.18
N GLN A 164 -0.96 1.85 4.34
CA GLN A 164 -2.28 2.21 3.81
C GLN A 164 -3.40 1.33 4.40
N GLY A 165 -3.07 0.33 5.22
CA GLY A 165 -4.03 -0.61 5.78
C GLY A 165 -4.18 -1.91 4.98
N VAL A 166 -5.20 -2.67 5.35
CA VAL A 166 -5.59 -3.94 4.71
C VAL A 166 -6.40 -3.68 3.44
N TYR A 167 -6.10 -4.39 2.37
CA TYR A 167 -6.78 -4.34 1.08
C TYR A 167 -7.19 -5.75 0.65
N LEU A 168 -8.15 -5.83 -0.27
CA LEU A 168 -8.41 -7.04 -1.03
C LEU A 168 -7.69 -6.93 -2.38
N LEU A 169 -6.63 -7.72 -2.56
CA LEU A 169 -6.00 -7.89 -3.88
C LEU A 169 -6.89 -8.79 -4.72
N MET A 170 -7.27 -8.34 -5.91
CA MET A 170 -8.21 -9.00 -6.78
C MET A 170 -7.66 -9.11 -8.20
N GLU A 171 -7.97 -10.21 -8.88
CA GLU A 171 -7.85 -10.29 -10.33
C GLU A 171 -8.72 -9.21 -10.98
N ARG A 172 -8.15 -8.49 -11.97
CA ARG A 172 -8.96 -7.55 -12.74
C ARG A 172 -9.76 -8.32 -13.79
N VAL A 173 -11.08 -8.21 -13.71
CA VAL A 173 -12.00 -8.70 -14.74
C VAL A 173 -11.68 -8.00 -16.07
N ASP A 174 -11.38 -8.78 -17.09
CA ASP A 174 -11.17 -8.35 -18.47
C ASP A 174 -11.72 -9.38 -19.46
N ARG A 175 -11.59 -9.11 -20.76
CA ARG A 175 -12.11 -9.95 -21.84
C ARG A 175 -11.50 -11.36 -21.87
N GLN A 176 -10.47 -11.64 -21.06
CA GLN A 176 -9.84 -12.96 -20.92
C GLN A 176 -10.51 -13.79 -19.82
N LEU A 177 -11.81 -13.62 -19.62
CA LEU A 177 -12.67 -14.42 -18.76
C LEU A 177 -13.66 -15.19 -19.64
#